data_AF-A0A1G2R1M1-F1
#
_entry.id   AF-A0A1G2R1M1-F1
#
_cell.length_a   1.000
_cell.length_b   1.000
_cell.length_c   1.000
_cell.angle_alpha   90.00
_cell.angle_beta   90.00
_cell.angle_gamma   90.00
#
_symmetry.space_group_name_H-M   'P 1'
#
loop_
_entity.id
_entity.type
_entity.pdbx_description
1 polymer ?
#
loop_
_entity_poly.entity_id
_entity_poly.type
_entity_poly.pdbx_seq_one_letter_code
_entity_poly.pdbx_strand_id
1 'polypeptide(L)'
;MKKLLIEIILSAIFVFGATYIVYNFLAEISPFWDTQFFWSVVLAVGWAIVAAGYYHQGWLIQVKKSSANVSVVLPTAVFFIQCVLFVKGIYYQDWSLVWGAVVVNSGVVFSLYQIMRARKTSKSSP
;
A
#
# COMPACT_ATOMS: atom_id res chain seq x y z
N MET A 1 -3.18 9.89 -24.11
CA MET A 1 -2.11 8.89 -23.85
C MET A 1 -0.73 9.52 -23.71
N LYS A 2 -0.21 10.30 -24.69
CA LYS A 2 1.13 10.92 -24.58
C LYS A 2 1.31 11.84 -23.35
N LYS A 3 0.32 12.67 -23.02
CA LYS A 3 0.34 13.54 -21.83
C LYS A 3 0.42 12.75 -20.51
N LEU A 4 -0.42 11.71 -20.36
CA LEU A 4 -0.41 10.82 -19.19
C LEU A 4 0.94 10.08 -19.04
N LEU A 5 1.51 9.61 -20.14
CA LEU A 5 2.83 8.95 -20.11
C LEU A 5 3.92 9.90 -19.62
N ILE A 6 3.89 11.17 -20.06
CA ILE A 6 4.82 12.20 -19.59
C ILE A 6 4.64 12.47 -18.09
N GLU A 7 3.40 12.57 -17.60
CA GLU A 7 3.10 12.76 -16.17
C GLU A 7 3.65 11.59 -15.32
N ILE A 8 3.53 10.35 -15.81
CA ILE A 8 4.11 9.16 -15.16
C ILE A 8 5.65 9.24 -15.14
N ILE A 9 6.28 9.59 -16.27
CA ILE A 9 7.73 9.71 -16.36
C ILE A 9 8.26 10.80 -15.42
N LEU A 10 7.62 11.98 -15.42
CA LEU A 10 8.01 13.08 -14.54
C LEU A 10 7.84 12.71 -13.07
N SER A 11 6.78 11.98 -12.72
CA SER A 11 6.57 11.48 -11.37
C SER A 11 7.67 10.49 -10.97
N ALA A 12 8.07 9.58 -11.87
CA ALA A 12 9.17 8.64 -11.61
C ALA A 12 10.52 9.36 -11.44
N ILE A 13 10.82 10.35 -12.30
CA ILE A 13 12.03 11.17 -12.19
C ILE A 13 12.04 11.95 -10.88
N PHE A 14 10.91 12.56 -10.50
CA PHE A 14 10.79 13.28 -9.24
C PHE A 14 11.04 12.37 -8.04
N VAL A 15 10.43 11.17 -8.01
CA VAL A 15 10.64 10.20 -6.94
C VAL A 15 12.12 9.79 -6.88
N PHE A 16 12.74 9.46 -8.01
CA PHE A 16 14.15 9.08 -8.06
C PHE A 16 15.06 10.20 -7.54
N GLY A 17 14.85 11.43 -8.01
CA GLY A 17 15.62 12.59 -7.56
C GLY A 17 15.44 12.88 -6.07
N ALA A 18 14.19 12.84 -5.58
CA ALA A 18 13.88 13.05 -4.17
C ALA A 18 14.54 11.98 -3.29
N THR A 19 14.46 10.71 -3.68
CA THR A 19 15.11 9.61 -2.97
C THR A 19 16.62 9.77 -2.94
N TYR A 20 17.25 10.17 -4.06
CA TYR A 20 18.69 10.40 -4.13
C TYR A 20 19.14 11.53 -3.18
N ILE A 21 18.40 12.64 -3.14
CA ILE A 21 18.69 13.77 -2.24
C ILE A 21 18.57 13.32 -0.78
N VAL A 22 17.48 12.64 -0.42
CA VAL A 22 17.24 12.14 0.94
C VAL A 22 18.32 11.13 1.34
N TYR A 23 18.70 10.23 0.44
CA TYR A 23 19.78 9.27 0.68
C TYR A 23 21.09 9.97 1.00
N ASN A 24 21.53 10.93 0.19
CA ASN A 24 22.79 11.63 0.43
C ASN A 24 22.79 12.42 1.74
N PHE A 25 21.65 13.01 2.11
CA PHE A 25 21.52 13.69 3.39
C PHE A 25 21.65 12.72 4.59
N LEU A 26 21.15 11.49 4.44
CA LEU A 26 21.14 10.48 5.50
C LEU A 26 22.37 9.58 5.49
N ALA A 27 23.14 9.53 4.39
CA ALA A 27 24.30 8.64 4.22
C ALA A 27 25.39 8.87 5.27
N GLU A 28 25.54 10.10 5.75
CA GLU A 28 26.56 10.45 6.75
C GLU A 28 26.12 10.16 8.20
N ILE A 29 24.86 9.73 8.41
CA ILE A 29 24.29 9.51 9.75
C ILE A 29 24.40 8.02 10.11
N SER A 30 25.56 7.56 10.62
CA SER A 30 25.79 6.14 10.98
C SER A 30 24.66 5.51 11.85
N PRO A 31 24.18 6.16 12.94
CA PRO A 31 23.15 5.55 13.78
C PRO A 31 21.82 5.31 13.05
N PHE A 32 21.55 6.07 11.99
CA PHE A 32 20.36 5.90 11.16
C PHE A 32 20.38 4.56 10.43
N TRP A 33 21.54 4.13 9.93
CA TRP A 33 21.69 2.87 9.19
C TRP A 33 21.89 1.66 10.11
N ASP A 34 22.55 1.85 11.25
CA ASP A 34 22.95 0.75 12.14
C ASP A 34 21.81 0.26 13.06
N THR A 35 20.70 0.99 13.15
CA THR A 35 19.63 0.68 14.11
C THR A 35 18.51 -0.14 13.45
N GLN A 36 18.63 -1.47 13.46
CA GLN A 36 17.59 -2.40 12.98
C GLN A 36 16.21 -2.16 13.61
N PHE A 37 16.18 -1.80 14.90
CA PHE A 37 14.94 -1.47 15.61
C PHE A 37 14.23 -0.25 14.98
N PHE A 38 14.98 0.81 14.66
CA PHE A 38 14.44 2.03 14.06
C PHE A 38 13.79 1.73 12.71
N TRP A 39 14.48 0.98 11.84
CA TRP A 39 13.94 0.55 10.55
C TRP A 39 12.68 -0.31 10.68
N SER A 40 12.66 -1.19 11.67
CA SER A 40 11.49 -2.02 11.95
C SER A 40 10.27 -1.19 12.32
N VAL A 41 10.46 -0.12 13.11
CA VAL A 41 9.40 0.84 13.49
C VAL A 41 8.96 1.68 12.29
N VAL A 42 9.91 2.23 11.52
CA VAL A 42 9.60 3.03 10.32
C VAL A 42 8.81 2.19 9.31
N LEU A 43 9.21 0.94 9.10
CA LEU A 43 8.48 0.00 8.24
C LEU A 43 7.07 -0.27 8.78
N ALA A 44 6.92 -0.54 10.08
CA ALA A 44 5.60 -0.74 10.69
C ALA A 44 4.68 0.48 10.49
N VAL A 45 5.19 1.70 10.69
CA VAL A 45 4.44 2.93 10.43
C VAL A 45 4.08 3.05 8.94
N GLY A 46 5.03 2.75 8.04
CA GLY A 46 4.79 2.75 6.60
C GLY A 46 3.68 1.78 6.19
N TRP A 47 3.70 0.56 6.73
CA TRP A 47 2.64 -0.44 6.52
C TRP A 47 1.29 0.03 7.06
N ALA A 48 1.25 0.68 8.23
CA ALA A 48 0.03 1.26 8.80
C ALA A 48 -0.59 2.32 7.88
N ILE A 49 0.24 3.20 7.29
CA ILE A 49 -0.20 4.23 6.35
C ILE A 49 -0.79 3.60 5.08
N VAL A 50 -0.13 2.57 4.53
CA VAL A 50 -0.64 1.84 3.35
C VAL A 50 -1.99 1.20 3.67
N ALA A 51 -2.11 0.53 4.82
CA ALA A 51 -3.37 -0.05 5.27
C ALA A 51 -4.47 1.00 5.42
N ALA A 52 -4.17 2.14 6.04
CA ALA A 52 -5.10 3.26 6.18
C ALA A 52 -5.60 3.76 4.81
N GLY A 53 -4.74 3.79 3.79
CA GLY A 53 -5.14 4.10 2.41
C GLY A 53 -6.20 3.13 1.87
N TYR A 54 -6.03 1.82 2.08
CA TYR A 54 -7.02 0.82 1.66
C TYR A 54 -8.32 0.89 2.46
N TYR A 55 -8.23 1.12 3.78
CA TYR A 55 -9.40 1.35 4.62
C TYR A 55 -10.16 2.59 4.18
N HIS A 56 -9.46 3.69 3.89
CA HIS A 56 -10.06 4.93 3.40
C HIS A 56 -10.74 4.72 2.04
N GLN A 57 -10.11 3.99 1.12
CA GLN A 57 -10.73 3.61 -0.15
C GLN A 57 -12.02 2.81 0.07
N GLY A 58 -11.99 1.79 0.93
CA GLY A 58 -13.17 0.99 1.26
C GLY A 58 -14.29 1.83 1.90
N TRP A 59 -13.92 2.74 2.80
CA TRP A 59 -14.84 3.68 3.44
C TRP A 59 -15.51 4.62 2.44
N LEU A 60 -14.74 5.21 1.52
CA LEU A 60 -15.28 6.08 0.46
C LEU A 60 -16.31 5.35 -0.41
N ILE A 61 -16.06 4.09 -0.72
CA ILE A 61 -16.99 3.25 -1.50
C ILE A 61 -18.25 2.95 -0.69
N GLN A 62 -18.10 2.65 0.60
CA GLN A 62 -19.21 2.41 1.50
C GLN A 62 -20.14 3.64 1.61
N VAL A 63 -19.56 4.84 1.76
CA VAL A 63 -20.29 6.10 1.91
C VAL A 63 -20.91 6.55 0.59
N LYS A 64 -20.14 6.58 -0.51
CA LYS A 64 -20.62 7.06 -1.81
C LYS A 64 -21.46 6.04 -2.57
N LYS A 65 -21.56 4.80 -2.09
CA LYS A 65 -22.27 3.67 -2.73
C LYS A 65 -21.90 3.43 -4.20
N SER A 66 -20.74 3.90 -4.63
CA SER A 66 -20.31 3.82 -6.02
C SER A 66 -18.91 3.24 -6.10
N SER A 67 -18.77 2.21 -6.94
CA SER A 67 -17.51 1.50 -7.22
C SER A 67 -17.24 1.34 -8.72
N ALA A 68 -18.01 2.03 -9.57
CA ALA A 68 -18.03 1.82 -11.02
C ALA A 68 -16.65 2.00 -11.67
N ASN A 69 -15.84 2.92 -11.13
CA ASN A 69 -14.50 3.23 -11.64
C ASN A 69 -13.37 2.73 -10.71
N VAL A 70 -13.69 1.94 -9.68
CA VAL A 70 -12.68 1.40 -8.77
C VAL A 70 -12.28 0.01 -9.24
N SER A 71 -10.99 -0.14 -9.60
CA SER A 71 -10.42 -1.41 -10.03
C SER A 71 -10.26 -2.37 -8.85
N VAL A 72 -10.70 -3.61 -9.03
CA VAL A 72 -10.42 -4.73 -8.10
C VAL A 72 -9.05 -5.34 -8.32
N VAL A 73 -8.44 -5.11 -9.48
CA VAL A 73 -7.19 -5.76 -9.90
C VAL A 73 -6.04 -5.35 -8.98
N LEU A 74 -5.90 -4.04 -8.71
CA LEU A 74 -4.79 -3.54 -7.90
C LEU A 74 -4.86 -4.05 -6.44
N PRO A 75 -5.98 -3.90 -5.70
CA PRO A 75 -6.06 -4.46 -4.35
C PRO A 75 -5.83 -5.98 -4.33
N THR A 76 -6.33 -6.71 -5.34
CA THR A 76 -6.10 -8.17 -5.44
C THR A 76 -4.62 -8.50 -5.65
N ALA A 77 -3.92 -7.77 -6.52
CA ALA A 77 -2.48 -7.97 -6.73
C ALA A 77 -1.69 -7.67 -5.45
N VAL A 78 -2.05 -6.60 -4.73
CA VAL A 78 -1.43 -6.28 -3.44
C VAL A 78 -1.69 -7.37 -2.41
N PHE A 79 -2.89 -7.95 -2.36
CA PHE A 79 -3.17 -9.08 -1.47
C PHE A 79 -2.18 -10.24 -1.66
N PHE A 80 -1.96 -10.67 -2.91
CA PHE A 80 -1.02 -11.74 -3.20
C PHE A 80 0.42 -11.40 -2.84
N ILE A 81 0.87 -10.17 -3.14
CA ILE A 81 2.22 -9.72 -2.77
C ILE A 81 2.39 -9.75 -1.25
N GLN A 82 1.40 -9.28 -0.49
CA GLN A 82 1.47 -9.30 0.98
C GLN A 82 1.44 -10.73 1.54
N CYS A 83 0.73 -11.68 0.92
CA CYS A 83 0.84 -13.09 1.29
C CYS A 83 2.27 -13.64 1.11
N VAL A 84 2.96 -13.27 0.01
CA VAL A 84 4.37 -13.63 -0.20
C VAL A 84 5.27 -12.99 0.85
N LEU A 85 5.05 -11.71 1.17
CA LEU A 85 5.80 -10.99 2.21
C LEU A 85 5.59 -11.57 3.60
N PHE A 86 4.38 -12.04 3.91
CA PHE A 86 4.08 -12.76 5.15
C PHE A 86 4.92 -14.03 5.28
N VAL A 87 4.91 -14.89 4.25
CA VAL A 87 5.70 -16.14 4.24
C VAL A 87 7.20 -15.83 4.35
N LYS A 88 7.69 -14.83 3.60
CA LYS A 88 9.07 -14.35 3.71
C LYS A 88 9.39 -13.88 5.14
N GLY A 89 8.50 -13.11 5.76
CA GLY A 89 8.66 -12.61 7.12
C GLY A 89 8.81 -13.74 8.14
N ILE A 90 7.96 -14.77 8.05
CA ILE A 90 8.07 -15.96 8.92
C ILE A 90 9.41 -16.70 8.69
N TYR A 91 9.78 -16.93 7.43
CA TYR A 91 11.02 -17.66 7.11
C TYR A 91 12.28 -16.95 7.63
N TYR A 92 12.35 -15.62 7.51
CA TYR A 92 13.49 -14.81 7.97
C TYR A 92 13.34 -14.26 9.39
N GLN A 93 12.30 -14.66 10.14
CA GLN A 93 12.00 -14.14 11.49
C GLN A 93 11.88 -12.60 11.56
N ASP A 94 11.42 -11.98 10.47
CA ASP A 94 11.20 -10.54 10.38
C ASP A 94 9.75 -10.20 10.73
N TRP A 95 9.53 -9.89 12.00
CA TRP A 95 8.20 -9.55 12.52
C TRP A 95 7.62 -8.24 11.97
N SER A 96 8.46 -7.32 11.47
CA SER A 96 7.97 -6.09 10.84
C SER A 96 7.28 -6.41 9.51
N LEU A 97 7.84 -7.34 8.72
CA LEU A 97 7.21 -7.85 7.50
C LEU A 97 5.92 -8.63 7.81
N VAL A 98 5.93 -9.48 8.82
CA VAL A 98 4.75 -10.26 9.22
C VAL A 98 3.61 -9.33 9.63
N TRP A 99 3.89 -8.37 10.51
CA TRP A 99 2.91 -7.39 10.96
C TRP A 99 2.38 -6.55 9.79
N GLY A 100 3.30 -6.06 8.95
CA GLY A 100 2.95 -5.25 7.79
C GLY A 100 2.01 -5.97 6.83
N ALA A 101 2.33 -7.22 6.52
CA ALA A 101 1.51 -8.04 5.65
C ALA A 101 0.10 -8.26 6.19
N VAL A 102 -0.04 -8.54 7.49
CA VAL A 102 -1.35 -8.71 8.14
C VAL A 102 -2.17 -7.44 8.07
N VAL A 103 -1.60 -6.30 8.46
CA VAL A 103 -2.33 -5.03 8.56
C VAL A 103 -2.68 -4.45 7.20
N VAL A 104 -1.78 -4.55 6.21
CA VAL A 104 -2.11 -4.15 4.84
C VAL A 104 -3.19 -5.06 4.25
N ASN A 105 -3.10 -6.38 4.45
CA ASN A 105 -4.11 -7.30 3.92
C ASN A 105 -5.49 -7.10 4.55
N SER A 106 -5.59 -6.76 5.84
CA SER A 106 -6.88 -6.47 6.45
C SER A 106 -7.56 -5.25 5.81
N GLY A 107 -6.79 -4.21 5.50
CA GLY A 107 -7.28 -3.03 4.76
C GLY A 107 -7.68 -3.38 3.33
N VAL A 108 -6.86 -4.14 2.62
CA VAL A 108 -7.13 -4.61 1.24
C VAL A 108 -8.41 -5.43 1.18
N VAL A 109 -8.58 -6.41 2.08
CA VAL A 109 -9.78 -7.25 2.15
C VAL A 109 -11.01 -6.41 2.46
N PHE A 110 -10.92 -5.45 3.38
CA PHE A 110 -12.02 -4.52 3.64
C PHE A 110 -12.39 -3.72 2.37
N SER A 111 -11.41 -3.18 1.65
CA SER A 111 -11.63 -2.44 0.41
C SER A 111 -12.32 -3.29 -0.66
N LEU A 112 -11.83 -4.52 -0.88
CA LEU A 112 -12.41 -5.50 -1.80
C LEU A 112 -13.85 -5.85 -1.42
N TYR A 113 -14.10 -6.10 -0.14
CA TYR A 113 -15.43 -6.38 0.37
C TYR A 113 -16.41 -5.24 0.05
N GLN A 114 -16.03 -3.99 0.28
CA GLN A 114 -16.90 -2.84 -0.01
C GLN A 114 -17.12 -2.64 -1.51
N ILE A 115 -16.12 -2.89 -2.35
CA ILE A 115 -16.28 -2.90 -3.81
C ILE A 115 -17.32 -3.96 -4.22
N MET A 116 -17.15 -5.20 -3.77
CA MET A 116 -18.06 -6.31 -4.11
C MET A 116 -19.49 -6.03 -3.64
N ARG A 117 -19.65 -5.52 -2.41
CA ARG A 117 -20.94 -5.14 -1.85
C ARG A 117 -21.62 -4.05 -2.68
N ALA A 118 -20.89 -2.97 -3.02
CA ALA A 118 -21.43 -1.88 -3.83
C ALA A 118 -21.88 -2.36 -5.23
N ARG A 119 -21.09 -3.24 -5.88
CA ARG A 119 -21.46 -3.83 -7.18
C ARG A 119 -22.69 -4.74 -7.10
N LYS A 120 -22.83 -5.49 -6.00
CA LYS A 120 -24.02 -6.33 -5.79
C LYS A 120 -25.27 -5.47 -5.63
N THR A 121 -25.18 -4.41 -4.83
CA THR A 121 -26.30 -3.47 -4.64
C THR A 121 -26.66 -2.72 -5.92
N SER A 122 -25.69 -2.27 -6.71
CA SER A 122 -25.98 -1.58 -7.98
C SER A 122 -26.64 -2.49 -9.02
N LYS A 123 -26.32 -3.79 -9.03
CA LYS A 123 -26.97 -4.78 -9.92
C LYS A 123 -28.39 -5.13 -9.49
N SER A 124 -28.76 -4.90 -8.23
CA SER A 124 -30.10 -5.19 -7.70
C SER A 124 -31.06 -4.00 -7.77
N SER A 125 -30.60 -2.83 -8.22
CA SER A 125 -31.45 -1.67 -8.47
C SER A 125 -32.10 -1.82 -9.85
N PRO A 126 -33.44 -1.75 -9.96
CA PRO A 126 -34.17 -1.86 -11.23
C PRO A 126 -33.84 -0.72 -12.20
#